data_AF-A0A3B9VFD7-F1
#
_entry.id   AF-A0A3B9VFD7-F1
#
_cell.length_a   1.000
_cell.length_b   1.000
_cell.length_c   1.000
_cell.angle_alpha   90.00
_cell.angle_beta   90.00
_cell.angle_gamma   90.00
#
_symmetry.space_group_name_H-M   'P 1'
#
loop_
_entity.id
_entity.type
_entity.pdbx_description
1 polymer ?
#
loop_
_entity_poly.entity_id
_entity_poly.type
_entity_poly.pdbx_seq_one_letter_code
_entity_poly.pdbx_strand_id
1 'polypeptide(L)'
;MNKSFDFYKGKIRLKNGPGCYKITEDPLWLLSVLPLNKSSYLEVGCATGVLSLILRLKNSTAKIKAIDIQKEMIQQAKQHAKENNIEDIDFQLQDLYTLKEGEKYDCVFSNPPFFDNAKCDFIKDNIKNLAYLQTDISSYIKKLLQLVKNGGHVCFVGHCSIRSDILYELKNKVNLKEIKLISSESKPAKRFIYIVEKNNRTDFESYVLDSFDKEIRKDILFLYNSISNSYLKKD
;
A
#
# COMPACT_ATOMS: atom_id res chain seq x y z
N MET A 1 15.80 6.85 22.60
CA MET A 1 14.78 5.85 23.00
C MET A 1 13.75 5.72 21.90
N ASN A 2 13.48 4.50 21.42
CA ASN A 2 12.39 4.24 20.47
C ASN A 2 11.04 4.42 21.18
N LYS A 3 10.35 5.55 20.95
CA LYS A 3 9.04 5.83 21.56
C LYS A 3 7.98 4.94 20.85
N SER A 4 7.26 4.13 21.63
CA SER A 4 6.05 3.43 21.18
C SER A 4 4.87 4.39 21.13
N PHE A 5 3.93 4.18 20.22
CA PHE A 5 2.68 4.92 20.15
C PHE A 5 1.54 4.01 19.73
N ASP A 6 0.33 4.40 20.14
CA ASP A 6 -0.88 3.68 19.77
C ASP A 6 -1.45 4.27 18.47
N PHE A 7 -1.86 3.38 17.59
CA PHE A 7 -2.37 3.63 16.26
C PHE A 7 -3.68 2.86 16.06
N TYR A 8 -4.44 3.20 15.01
CA TYR A 8 -5.69 2.52 14.68
C TYR A 8 -6.68 2.43 15.84
N LYS A 9 -7.05 3.60 16.41
CA LYS A 9 -7.96 3.73 17.56
C LYS A 9 -7.50 2.89 18.78
N GLY A 10 -6.19 2.80 19.00
CA GLY A 10 -5.60 2.06 20.12
C GLY A 10 -5.45 0.55 19.89
N LYS A 11 -5.85 0.04 18.73
CA LYS A 11 -5.82 -1.40 18.43
C LYS A 11 -4.45 -1.90 17.95
N ILE A 12 -3.58 -1.00 17.52
CA ILE A 12 -2.23 -1.34 17.05
C ILE A 12 -1.22 -0.48 17.79
N ARG A 13 -0.27 -1.10 18.47
CA ARG A 13 0.92 -0.45 19.02
C ARG A 13 2.07 -0.52 18.01
N LEU A 14 2.68 0.61 17.72
CA LEU A 14 3.82 0.75 16.81
C LEU A 14 5.03 1.33 17.55
N LYS A 15 6.22 1.12 16.98
CA LYS A 15 7.47 1.72 17.48
C LYS A 15 8.11 2.58 16.41
N ASN A 16 8.51 3.79 16.81
CA ASN A 16 9.40 4.62 16.01
C ASN A 16 10.85 4.30 16.35
N GLY A 17 11.71 4.33 15.35
CA GLY A 17 13.15 4.11 15.43
C GLY A 17 13.89 4.75 14.24
N PRO A 18 15.23 4.79 14.27
CA PRO A 18 16.02 5.32 13.16
C PRO A 18 15.69 4.57 11.86
N GLY A 19 15.37 5.30 10.79
CA GLY A 19 15.03 4.69 9.50
C GLY A 19 13.60 4.14 9.36
N CYS A 20 12.72 4.36 10.35
CA CYS A 20 11.32 3.96 10.25
C CYS A 20 10.58 4.68 9.11
N TYR A 21 9.80 3.91 8.34
CA TYR A 21 8.90 4.46 7.33
C TYR A 21 7.81 5.29 8.00
N LYS A 22 7.68 6.56 7.63
CA LYS A 22 6.59 7.41 8.10
C LYS A 22 5.32 7.02 7.36
N ILE A 23 4.32 6.53 8.09
CA ILE A 23 3.00 6.23 7.52
C ILE A 23 2.41 7.52 6.95
N THR A 24 2.10 7.50 5.65
CA THR A 24 1.39 8.58 4.95
C THR A 24 -0.11 8.27 4.84
N GLU A 25 -0.89 9.18 4.28
CA GLU A 25 -2.34 8.96 4.09
C GLU A 25 -2.63 7.93 2.99
N ASP A 26 -1.86 7.90 1.90
CA ASP A 26 -2.12 7.06 0.72
C ASP A 26 -2.33 5.56 1.05
N PRO A 27 -1.47 4.90 1.87
CA PRO A 27 -1.70 3.54 2.35
C PRO A 27 -3.06 3.32 3.04
N LEU A 28 -3.53 4.31 3.81
CA LEU A 28 -4.78 4.21 4.57
C LEU A 28 -5.98 4.35 3.65
N TRP A 29 -5.90 5.21 2.64
CA TRP A 29 -6.90 5.29 1.58
C TRP A 29 -6.96 3.99 0.78
N LEU A 30 -5.82 3.41 0.40
CA LEU A 30 -5.78 2.11 -0.26
C LEU A 30 -6.50 1.05 0.57
N LEU A 31 -6.16 0.92 1.86
CA LEU A 31 -6.79 -0.04 2.77
C LEU A 31 -8.30 0.15 2.91
N SER A 32 -8.80 1.39 2.85
CA SER A 32 -10.23 1.68 2.98
C SER A 32 -11.08 1.14 1.82
N VAL A 33 -10.45 0.93 0.66
CA VAL A 33 -11.13 0.46 -0.56
C VAL A 33 -10.70 -0.97 -0.95
N LEU A 34 -9.82 -1.62 -0.18
CA LEU A 34 -9.42 -2.99 -0.43
C LEU A 34 -10.62 -3.95 -0.31
N PRO A 35 -10.76 -4.95 -1.21
CA PRO A 35 -11.73 -6.03 -1.03
C PRO A 35 -11.40 -6.84 0.23
N LEU A 36 -12.20 -6.72 1.29
CA LEU A 36 -11.93 -7.35 2.59
C LEU A 36 -12.42 -8.80 2.73
N ASN A 37 -13.24 -9.28 1.79
CA ASN A 37 -13.86 -10.60 1.81
C ASN A 37 -13.08 -11.66 1.02
N LYS A 38 -11.75 -11.59 1.02
CA LYS A 38 -10.88 -12.53 0.29
C LYS A 38 -10.18 -13.48 1.26
N SER A 39 -9.78 -14.65 0.75
CA SER A 39 -9.15 -15.70 1.56
C SER A 39 -7.62 -15.60 1.61
N SER A 40 -7.01 -14.96 0.62
CA SER A 40 -5.55 -14.81 0.51
C SER A 40 -5.14 -13.44 -0.02
N TYR A 41 -4.19 -12.82 0.67
CA TYR A 41 -3.64 -11.50 0.36
C TYR A 41 -2.13 -11.54 0.22
N LEU A 42 -1.62 -10.76 -0.74
CA LEU A 42 -0.21 -10.41 -0.86
C LEU A 42 -0.05 -8.89 -0.77
N GLU A 43 0.66 -8.40 0.23
CA GLU A 43 1.17 -7.02 0.28
C GLU A 43 2.57 -6.97 -0.33
N VAL A 44 2.78 -6.12 -1.35
CA VAL A 44 4.09 -5.88 -1.97
C VAL A 44 4.65 -4.55 -1.50
N GLY A 45 5.88 -4.55 -0.97
CA GLY A 45 6.48 -3.35 -0.38
C GLY A 45 5.80 -2.97 0.93
N CYS A 46 5.68 -3.93 1.86
CA CYS A 46 4.90 -3.77 3.08
C CYS A 46 5.51 -2.79 4.10
N ALA A 47 6.74 -2.33 3.88
CA ALA A 47 7.50 -1.52 4.83
C ALA A 47 7.41 -2.14 6.24
N THR A 48 6.97 -1.36 7.24
CA THR A 48 6.86 -1.80 8.63
C THR A 48 5.58 -2.62 8.93
N GLY A 49 4.89 -3.12 7.90
CA GLY A 49 3.78 -4.08 8.00
C GLY A 49 2.43 -3.51 8.44
N VAL A 50 2.28 -2.19 8.48
CA VAL A 50 1.12 -1.53 9.11
C VAL A 50 -0.19 -1.88 8.43
N LEU A 51 -0.23 -1.91 7.09
CA LEU A 51 -1.46 -2.27 6.38
C LEU A 51 -1.84 -3.73 6.62
N SER A 52 -0.89 -4.65 6.52
CA SER A 52 -1.11 -6.06 6.86
C SER A 52 -1.64 -6.27 8.28
N LEU A 53 -1.13 -5.53 9.27
CA LEU A 53 -1.64 -5.60 10.64
C LEU A 53 -3.09 -5.13 10.74
N ILE A 54 -3.45 -4.00 10.11
CA ILE A 54 -4.85 -3.55 10.10
C ILE A 54 -5.73 -4.52 9.31
N LEU A 55 -5.23 -5.07 8.21
CA LEU A 55 -5.95 -6.04 7.39
C LEU A 55 -6.29 -7.28 8.20
N ARG A 56 -5.38 -7.80 9.03
CA ARG A 56 -5.69 -8.91 9.97
C ARG A 56 -6.82 -8.54 10.93
N LEU A 57 -6.83 -7.32 11.47
CA LEU A 57 -7.92 -6.87 12.35
C LEU A 57 -9.27 -6.77 11.63
N LYS A 58 -9.27 -6.52 10.31
CA LYS A 58 -10.47 -6.44 9.48
C LYS A 58 -10.91 -7.80 8.93
N ASN A 59 -9.98 -8.73 8.74
CA ASN A 59 -10.23 -10.09 8.27
C ASN A 59 -9.36 -11.06 9.07
N SER A 60 -9.96 -11.64 10.11
CA SER A 60 -9.28 -12.51 11.07
C SER A 60 -8.87 -13.87 10.51
N THR A 61 -9.41 -14.28 9.36
CA THR A 61 -9.25 -15.66 8.83
C THR A 61 -8.40 -15.75 7.56
N ALA A 62 -8.14 -14.63 6.89
CA ALA A 62 -7.38 -14.65 5.66
C ALA A 62 -5.91 -15.04 5.87
N LYS A 63 -5.33 -15.66 4.84
CA LYS A 63 -3.88 -15.84 4.73
C LYS A 63 -3.27 -14.54 4.21
N ILE A 64 -2.35 -13.94 4.94
CA ILE A 64 -1.70 -12.68 4.58
C ILE A 64 -0.20 -12.94 4.45
N LYS A 65 0.35 -12.72 3.26
CA LYS A 65 1.79 -12.64 3.00
C LYS A 65 2.15 -11.19 2.73
N ALA A 66 3.25 -10.72 3.30
CA ALA A 66 3.71 -9.35 3.18
C ALA A 66 5.21 -9.33 2.90
N ILE A 67 5.61 -8.77 1.77
CA ILE A 67 7.00 -8.78 1.31
C ILE A 67 7.59 -7.38 1.23
N ASP A 68 8.89 -7.29 1.51
CA ASP A 68 9.70 -6.09 1.30
C ASP A 68 11.14 -6.52 0.97
N ILE A 69 11.85 -5.70 0.20
CA ILE A 69 13.25 -5.94 -0.17
C ILE A 69 14.23 -5.48 0.91
N GLN A 70 13.77 -4.68 1.87
CA GLN A 70 14.59 -4.17 2.97
C GLN A 70 14.46 -5.04 4.21
N LYS A 71 15.60 -5.57 4.67
CA LYS A 71 15.66 -6.44 5.85
C LYS A 71 15.16 -5.73 7.11
N GLU A 72 15.50 -4.46 7.26
CA GLU A 72 15.14 -3.61 8.39
C GLU A 72 13.61 -3.43 8.48
N MET A 73 12.95 -3.26 7.33
CA MET A 73 11.48 -3.14 7.24
C MET A 73 10.81 -4.42 7.72
N ILE A 74 11.27 -5.59 7.26
CA ILE A 74 10.71 -6.89 7.67
C ILE A 74 10.97 -7.20 9.14
N GLN A 75 12.16 -6.89 9.67
CA GLN A 75 12.45 -7.04 11.09
C GLN A 75 11.50 -6.20 11.94
N GLN A 76 11.26 -4.96 11.52
CA GLN A 76 10.35 -4.08 12.22
C GLN A 76 8.88 -4.53 12.10
N ALA A 77 8.45 -4.99 10.92
CA ALA A 77 7.11 -5.53 10.71
C ALA A 77 6.83 -6.73 11.63
N LYS A 78 7.79 -7.66 11.74
CA LYS A 78 7.71 -8.79 12.69
C LYS A 78 7.65 -8.35 14.15
N GLN A 79 8.43 -7.33 14.51
CA GLN A 79 8.39 -6.77 15.86
C GLN A 79 7.03 -6.13 16.17
N HIS A 80 6.46 -5.37 15.23
CA HIS A 80 5.10 -4.83 15.39
C HIS A 80 4.05 -5.94 15.49
N ALA A 81 4.14 -6.99 14.67
CA ALA A 81 3.29 -8.17 14.76
C ALA A 81 3.30 -8.78 16.17
N LYS A 82 4.50 -9.05 16.69
CA LYS A 82 4.70 -9.59 18.05
C LYS A 82 4.12 -8.67 19.13
N GLU A 83 4.35 -7.36 19.04
CA GLU A 83 3.83 -6.38 20.01
C GLU A 83 2.30 -6.28 20.03
N ASN A 84 1.65 -6.71 18.94
CA ASN A 84 0.20 -6.70 18.80
C ASN A 84 -0.43 -8.09 18.93
N ASN A 85 0.35 -9.12 19.26
CA ASN A 85 -0.08 -10.52 19.29
C ASN A 85 -0.69 -10.99 17.95
N ILE A 86 -0.14 -10.51 16.83
CA ILE A 86 -0.53 -10.87 15.46
C ILE A 86 0.67 -11.55 14.79
N GLU A 87 0.89 -12.83 15.05
CA GLU A 87 2.08 -13.55 14.57
C GLU A 87 1.81 -14.45 13.35
N ASP A 88 0.57 -14.50 12.87
CA ASP A 88 0.11 -15.36 11.77
C ASP A 88 0.18 -14.69 10.38
N ILE A 89 0.84 -13.53 10.29
CA ILE A 89 1.15 -12.86 9.02
C ILE A 89 2.54 -13.29 8.55
N ASP A 90 2.65 -13.73 7.30
CA ASP A 90 3.90 -14.18 6.69
C ASP A 90 4.72 -13.00 6.14
N PHE A 91 5.51 -12.36 7.01
CA PHE A 91 6.45 -11.31 6.63
C PHE A 91 7.76 -11.87 6.07
N GLN A 92 8.09 -11.57 4.81
CA GLN A 92 9.28 -12.11 4.12
C GLN A 92 10.17 -11.03 3.51
N LEU A 93 11.49 -11.18 3.70
CA LEU A 93 12.50 -10.45 2.96
C LEU A 93 12.57 -11.05 1.56
N GLN A 94 11.86 -10.44 0.61
CA GLN A 94 11.67 -11.01 -0.71
C GLN A 94 11.45 -9.92 -1.76
N ASP A 95 12.09 -10.10 -2.91
CA ASP A 95 11.84 -9.28 -4.10
C ASP A 95 10.60 -9.81 -4.84
N LEU A 96 9.70 -8.90 -5.20
CA LEU A 96 8.51 -9.16 -6.02
C LEU A 96 8.84 -10.05 -7.24
N TYR A 97 9.92 -9.77 -7.95
CA TYR A 97 10.26 -10.47 -9.19
C TYR A 97 10.70 -11.93 -8.96
N THR A 98 11.11 -12.27 -7.73
CA THR A 98 11.48 -13.65 -7.35
C THR A 98 10.29 -14.54 -7.03
N LEU A 99 9.10 -13.97 -6.81
CA LEU A 99 7.88 -14.76 -6.57
C LEU A 99 7.55 -15.61 -7.79
N LYS A 100 7.19 -16.87 -7.57
CA LYS A 100 6.91 -17.81 -8.67
C LYS A 100 5.53 -17.55 -9.23
N GLU A 101 5.34 -17.79 -10.53
CA GLU A 101 4.02 -17.62 -11.17
C GLU A 101 2.93 -18.54 -10.57
N GLY A 102 3.32 -19.66 -9.97
CA GLY A 102 2.39 -20.55 -9.24
C GLY A 102 1.85 -19.98 -7.93
N GLU A 103 2.48 -18.93 -7.37
CA GLU A 103 2.00 -18.24 -6.19
C GLU A 103 0.84 -17.31 -6.60
N LYS A 104 -0.40 -17.71 -6.32
CA LYS A 104 -1.61 -16.95 -6.66
C LYS A 104 -2.41 -16.53 -5.43
N TYR A 105 -2.81 -15.27 -5.40
CA TYR A 105 -3.59 -14.66 -4.33
C TYR A 105 -4.95 -14.19 -4.83
N ASP A 106 -5.93 -14.11 -3.94
CA ASP A 106 -7.25 -13.54 -4.24
C ASP A 106 -7.18 -12.00 -4.33
N CYS A 107 -6.25 -11.39 -3.59
CA CYS A 107 -5.94 -9.97 -3.67
C CYS A 107 -4.43 -9.72 -3.55
N VAL A 108 -3.87 -8.97 -4.48
CA VAL A 108 -2.50 -8.43 -4.40
C VAL A 108 -2.62 -6.92 -4.23
N PHE A 109 -1.90 -6.31 -3.29
CA PHE A 109 -1.96 -4.88 -3.10
C PHE A 109 -0.61 -4.25 -2.78
N SER A 110 -0.45 -2.98 -3.14
CA SER A 110 0.80 -2.25 -2.92
C SER A 110 0.61 -0.74 -2.92
N ASN A 111 1.42 -0.05 -2.13
CA ASN A 111 1.66 1.38 -2.29
C ASN A 111 3.12 1.61 -2.71
N PRO A 112 3.46 1.41 -4.01
CA PRO A 112 4.84 1.55 -4.44
C PRO A 112 5.31 3.01 -4.30
N PRO A 113 6.61 3.24 -4.06
CA PRO A 113 7.15 4.58 -4.03
C PRO A 113 7.18 5.15 -5.45
N PHE A 114 6.26 6.06 -5.78
CA PHE A 114 6.23 6.64 -7.11
C PHE A 114 7.35 7.65 -7.31
N PHE A 115 7.91 7.60 -8.53
CA PHE A 115 8.83 8.55 -9.11
C PHE A 115 8.24 9.96 -9.13
N ASP A 116 8.50 10.75 -8.09
CA ASP A 116 8.30 12.20 -8.17
C ASP A 116 9.60 12.80 -8.74
N ASN A 117 9.73 12.76 -10.07
CA ASN A 117 10.88 13.33 -10.80
C ASN A 117 11.11 14.83 -10.49
N ALA A 118 10.15 15.49 -9.83
CA ALA A 118 10.23 16.91 -9.45
C ALA A 118 10.84 17.16 -8.06
N LYS A 119 11.21 16.13 -7.27
CA LYS A 119 11.73 16.31 -5.91
C LYS A 119 13.00 15.50 -5.61
N CYS A 120 13.82 15.25 -6.62
CA CYS A 120 15.14 14.63 -6.42
C CYS A 120 16.14 15.51 -5.61
N ASP A 121 15.78 16.73 -5.22
CA ASP A 121 16.69 17.60 -4.47
C ASP A 121 16.72 17.34 -2.95
N PHE A 122 15.73 16.65 -2.36
CA PHE A 122 15.63 16.49 -0.91
C PHE A 122 16.02 15.12 -0.34
N ILE A 123 16.45 14.16 -1.17
CA ILE A 123 16.89 12.84 -0.73
C ILE A 123 18.29 12.58 -1.28
N LYS A 124 19.25 13.37 -0.78
CA LYS A 124 20.68 13.30 -1.15
C LYS A 124 21.50 12.29 -0.34
N ASP A 125 20.89 11.54 0.57
CA ASP A 125 21.64 10.59 1.40
C ASP A 125 21.38 9.13 1.02
N ASN A 126 22.38 8.62 0.27
CA ASN A 126 22.93 7.27 0.26
C ASN A 126 22.00 6.05 0.09
N ILE A 127 22.31 5.26 -0.94
CA ILE A 127 21.94 3.84 -1.16
C ILE A 127 20.43 3.58 -1.45
N LYS A 128 19.52 4.46 -1.02
CA LYS A 128 18.07 4.33 -1.20
C LYS A 128 17.54 4.59 -2.61
N ASN A 129 18.36 5.02 -3.58
CA ASN A 129 17.86 5.41 -4.91
C ASN A 129 18.09 4.36 -6.01
N LEU A 130 19.05 3.44 -5.90
CA LEU A 130 19.36 2.54 -7.03
C LEU A 130 18.30 1.47 -7.32
N ALA A 131 17.68 0.87 -6.29
CA ALA A 131 16.68 -0.18 -6.47
C ALA A 131 15.33 0.35 -6.99
N TYR A 132 15.02 1.62 -6.72
CA TYR A 132 13.74 2.24 -7.08
C TYR A 132 13.77 2.90 -8.46
N LEU A 133 14.96 3.21 -9.01
CA LEU A 133 15.13 3.92 -10.29
C LEU A 133 14.93 3.06 -11.56
N GLN A 134 14.75 1.74 -11.45
CA GLN A 134 14.89 0.82 -12.60
C GLN A 134 13.66 -0.02 -12.98
N THR A 135 12.55 0.06 -12.26
CA THR A 135 11.40 -0.81 -12.54
C THR A 135 10.41 -0.15 -13.49
N ASP A 136 10.36 -0.67 -14.73
CA ASP A 136 9.29 -0.40 -15.68
C ASP A 136 7.93 -0.67 -15.04
N ILE A 137 7.07 0.36 -15.00
CA ILE A 137 5.71 0.27 -14.46
C ILE A 137 4.91 -0.84 -15.16
N SER A 138 5.18 -1.08 -16.46
CA SER A 138 4.54 -2.16 -17.20
C SER A 138 4.95 -3.52 -16.65
N SER A 139 6.25 -3.76 -16.45
CA SER A 139 6.78 -4.98 -15.82
C SER A 139 6.23 -5.19 -14.41
N TYR A 140 6.14 -4.13 -13.62
CA TYR A 140 5.56 -4.16 -12.28
C TYR A 140 4.09 -4.59 -12.30
N ILE A 141 3.24 -3.93 -13.10
CA ILE A 141 1.81 -4.26 -13.22
C ILE A 141 1.62 -5.69 -13.75
N LYS A 142 2.36 -6.08 -14.79
CA LYS A 142 2.34 -7.45 -15.32
C LYS A 142 2.65 -8.47 -14.23
N LYS A 143 3.66 -8.19 -13.41
CA LYS A 143 4.04 -9.09 -12.31
C LYS A 143 2.95 -9.20 -11.25
N LEU A 144 2.31 -8.10 -10.87
CA LEU A 144 1.17 -8.16 -9.94
C LEU A 144 -0.01 -8.97 -10.52
N LEU A 145 -0.34 -8.75 -11.80
CA LEU A 145 -1.39 -9.50 -12.50
C LEU A 145 -1.04 -10.98 -12.68
N GLN A 146 0.24 -11.34 -12.75
CA GLN A 146 0.66 -12.74 -12.72
C GLN A 146 0.40 -13.36 -11.35
N LEU A 147 0.57 -12.63 -10.25
CA LEU A 147 0.42 -13.17 -8.89
C LEU A 147 -1.05 -13.22 -8.41
N VAL A 148 -2.00 -12.72 -9.21
CA VAL A 148 -3.42 -12.76 -8.86
C VAL A 148 -4.16 -13.87 -9.61
N LYS A 149 -5.11 -14.52 -8.92
CA LYS A 149 -6.05 -15.48 -9.52
C LYS A 149 -6.98 -14.77 -10.52
N ASN A 150 -7.57 -15.54 -11.44
CA ASN A 150 -8.69 -15.04 -12.25
C ASN A 150 -9.87 -14.72 -11.32
N GLY A 151 -10.53 -13.57 -11.53
CA GLY A 151 -11.53 -12.99 -10.61
C GLY A 151 -10.92 -12.36 -9.33
N GLY A 152 -9.60 -12.45 -9.15
CA GLY A 152 -8.89 -11.80 -8.06
C GLY A 152 -8.56 -10.35 -8.38
N HIS A 153 -8.12 -9.61 -7.36
CA HIS A 153 -7.94 -8.16 -7.44
C HIS A 153 -6.48 -7.75 -7.28
N VAL A 154 -6.02 -6.77 -8.07
CA VAL A 154 -4.79 -6.03 -7.85
C VAL A 154 -5.16 -4.61 -7.45
N CYS A 155 -4.70 -4.15 -6.28
CA CYS A 155 -5.04 -2.83 -5.75
C CYS A 155 -3.77 -2.03 -5.48
N PHE A 156 -3.58 -0.88 -6.12
CA PHE A 156 -2.39 -0.08 -5.88
C PHE A 156 -2.64 1.42 -6.02
N VAL A 157 -1.85 2.21 -5.30
CA VAL A 157 -1.83 3.67 -5.50
C VAL A 157 -1.08 3.97 -6.80
N GLY A 158 -1.22 5.15 -7.40
CA GLY A 158 -0.38 5.60 -8.51
C GLY A 158 -0.31 7.12 -8.59
N HIS A 159 0.82 7.63 -9.09
CA HIS A 159 1.00 9.06 -9.34
C HIS A 159 0.37 9.48 -10.67
N CYS A 160 -0.15 10.71 -10.75
CA CYS A 160 -0.71 11.26 -11.98
C CYS A 160 0.29 11.26 -13.17
N SER A 161 1.58 11.37 -12.89
CA SER A 161 2.67 11.44 -13.87
C SER A 161 2.87 10.16 -14.68
N ILE A 162 2.48 9.00 -14.14
CA ILE A 162 2.61 7.68 -14.80
C ILE A 162 1.24 7.08 -15.14
N ARG A 163 0.17 7.88 -15.01
CA ARG A 163 -1.21 7.41 -15.21
C ARG A 163 -1.42 6.86 -16.62
N SER A 164 -0.88 7.53 -17.64
CA SER A 164 -0.99 7.05 -19.03
C SER A 164 -0.41 5.66 -19.21
N ASP A 165 0.74 5.38 -18.60
CA ASP A 165 1.44 4.11 -18.73
C ASP A 165 0.70 2.99 -17.98
N ILE A 166 0.16 3.31 -16.79
CA ILE A 166 -0.71 2.40 -16.03
C ILE A 166 -1.94 2.02 -16.87
N LEU A 167 -2.65 3.01 -17.42
CA LEU A 167 -3.86 2.76 -18.21
C LEU A 167 -3.55 2.00 -19.50
N TYR A 168 -2.42 2.30 -20.14
CA TYR A 168 -1.98 1.60 -21.34
C TYR A 168 -1.71 0.12 -21.08
N GLU A 169 -1.08 -0.21 -19.95
CA GLU A 169 -0.84 -1.60 -19.55
C GLU A 169 -2.15 -2.32 -19.17
N LEU A 170 -3.08 -1.62 -18.52
CA LEU A 170 -4.37 -2.16 -18.07
C LEU A 170 -5.49 -2.13 -19.12
N LYS A 171 -5.20 -1.81 -20.38
CA LYS A 171 -6.23 -1.65 -21.43
C LYS A 171 -6.94 -2.96 -21.82
N ASN A 172 -6.41 -4.13 -21.45
CA ASN A 172 -6.89 -5.42 -21.90
C ASN A 172 -7.12 -6.39 -20.72
N LYS A 173 -8.22 -7.15 -20.77
CA LYS A 173 -8.49 -8.32 -19.90
C LYS A 173 -8.56 -7.99 -18.40
N VAL A 174 -9.09 -6.83 -18.05
CA VAL A 174 -9.31 -6.43 -16.66
C VAL A 174 -10.56 -5.58 -16.51
N ASN A 175 -11.28 -5.70 -15.40
CA ASN A 175 -12.15 -4.60 -14.97
C ASN A 175 -11.33 -3.63 -14.14
N LEU A 176 -11.22 -2.39 -14.59
CA LEU A 176 -10.48 -1.35 -13.89
C LEU A 176 -11.44 -0.36 -13.25
N LYS A 177 -11.33 -0.21 -11.93
CA LYS A 177 -11.90 0.92 -11.18
C LYS A 177 -10.78 1.85 -10.77
N GLU A 178 -10.84 3.10 -11.22
CA GLU A 178 -9.91 4.16 -10.82
C GLU A 178 -10.59 5.08 -9.81
N ILE A 179 -9.94 5.32 -8.68
CA ILE A 179 -10.39 6.24 -7.64
C ILE A 179 -9.43 7.42 -7.57
N LYS A 180 -9.92 8.62 -7.81
CA LYS A 180 -9.11 9.85 -7.71
C LYS A 180 -9.05 10.32 -6.26
N LEU A 181 -7.83 10.52 -5.73
CA LEU A 181 -7.62 11.14 -4.43
C LEU A 181 -7.41 12.65 -4.63
N ILE A 182 -8.42 13.44 -4.34
CA ILE A 182 -8.36 14.91 -4.34
C ILE A 182 -8.27 15.43 -2.90
N SER A 183 -7.61 16.57 -2.71
CA SER A 183 -7.52 17.27 -1.41
C SER A 183 -8.21 18.64 -1.42
N SER A 184 -8.76 19.01 -2.57
CA SER A 184 -9.49 20.26 -2.84
C SER A 184 -10.22 20.11 -4.17
N GLU A 185 -11.47 20.54 -4.28
CA GLU A 185 -12.23 20.53 -5.55
C GLU A 185 -11.54 21.36 -6.64
N SER A 186 -10.79 22.40 -6.25
CA SER A 186 -10.10 23.32 -7.16
C SER A 186 -8.76 22.82 -7.70
N LYS A 187 -8.25 21.67 -7.22
CA LYS A 187 -6.93 21.16 -7.60
C LYS A 187 -7.03 19.77 -8.23
N PRO A 188 -6.25 19.48 -9.29
CA PRO A 188 -6.25 18.16 -9.88
C PRO A 188 -5.69 17.11 -8.91
N ALA A 189 -6.22 15.88 -9.00
CA ALA A 189 -5.72 14.74 -8.24
C ALA A 189 -4.26 14.44 -8.62
N LYS A 190 -3.40 14.30 -7.59
CA LYS A 190 -2.01 13.85 -7.78
C LYS A 190 -1.83 12.35 -7.55
N ARG A 191 -2.80 11.71 -6.90
CA ARG A 191 -2.79 10.29 -6.54
C ARG A 191 -4.10 9.66 -6.98
N PHE A 192 -3.99 8.41 -7.40
CA PHE A 192 -5.10 7.57 -7.81
C PHE A 192 -4.95 6.22 -7.10
N ILE A 193 -6.06 5.57 -6.75
CA ILE A 193 -6.07 4.16 -6.39
C ILE A 193 -6.68 3.40 -7.55
N TYR A 194 -5.97 2.38 -8.02
CA TYR A 194 -6.43 1.47 -9.06
C TYR A 194 -6.87 0.18 -8.39
N ILE A 195 -8.12 -0.24 -8.62
CA ILE A 195 -8.65 -1.54 -8.25
C ILE A 195 -8.88 -2.29 -9.55
N VAL A 196 -8.08 -3.32 -9.78
CA VAL A 196 -8.03 -4.06 -11.04
C VAL A 196 -8.49 -5.48 -10.77
N GLU A 197 -9.65 -5.87 -11.29
CA GLU A 197 -10.09 -7.26 -11.29
C GLU A 197 -9.56 -7.96 -12.54
N LYS A 198 -8.78 -9.05 -12.35
CA LYS A 198 -8.26 -9.84 -13.47
C LYS A 198 -9.35 -10.72 -14.04
N ASN A 199 -9.65 -10.56 -15.32
CA ASN A 199 -10.70 -11.32 -15.99
C ASN A 199 -10.41 -11.48 -17.50
N ASN A 200 -11.42 -11.78 -18.32
CA ASN A 200 -11.26 -11.91 -19.78
C ASN A 200 -11.92 -10.77 -20.58
N ARG A 201 -12.38 -9.70 -19.93
CA ARG A 201 -13.10 -8.58 -20.55
C ARG A 201 -12.61 -7.25 -19.98
N THR A 202 -12.34 -6.27 -20.83
CA THR A 202 -12.04 -4.93 -20.33
C THR A 202 -13.32 -4.14 -20.08
N ASP A 203 -13.55 -3.73 -18.84
CA ASP A 203 -14.48 -2.65 -18.48
C ASP A 203 -13.74 -1.59 -17.66
N PHE A 204 -14.11 -0.32 -17.82
CA PHE A 204 -13.47 0.80 -17.12
C PHE A 204 -14.50 1.66 -16.41
N GLU A 205 -14.29 1.85 -15.11
CA GLU A 205 -15.09 2.73 -14.26
C GLU A 205 -14.16 3.74 -13.56
N SER A 206 -14.57 5.00 -13.52
CA SER A 206 -13.83 6.05 -12.81
C SER A 206 -14.71 6.67 -11.75
N TYR A 207 -14.19 6.69 -10.53
CA TYR A 207 -14.82 7.26 -9.36
C TYR A 207 -13.94 8.39 -8.81
N VAL A 208 -14.58 9.38 -8.19
CA VAL A 208 -13.88 10.39 -7.41
C VAL A 208 -14.13 10.06 -5.95
N LEU A 209 -13.06 9.78 -5.21
CA LEU A 209 -13.14 9.76 -3.76
C LEU A 209 -12.75 11.15 -3.29
N ASP A 210 -13.78 11.94 -3.04
CA ASP A 210 -13.54 13.28 -2.56
C ASP A 210 -13.11 13.24 -1.10
N SER A 211 -12.03 13.96 -0.80
CA SER A 211 -11.72 14.42 0.54
C SER A 211 -12.82 15.25 1.22
N PHE A 212 -13.99 15.45 0.65
CA PHE A 212 -15.13 16.05 1.35
C PHE A 212 -16.19 15.02 1.79
N ASP A 213 -16.04 13.73 1.45
CA ASP A 213 -16.85 12.67 2.04
C ASP A 213 -16.52 12.55 3.55
N LYS A 214 -17.45 13.06 4.37
CA LYS A 214 -17.23 13.32 5.80
C LYS A 214 -16.99 12.05 6.61
N GLU A 215 -17.49 10.89 6.19
CA GLU A 215 -17.38 9.67 7.00
C GLU A 215 -16.02 8.98 6.82
N ILE A 216 -15.64 8.66 5.59
CA ILE A 216 -14.38 7.95 5.30
C ILE A 216 -13.18 8.83 5.66
N ARG A 217 -13.25 10.13 5.36
CA ARG A 217 -12.17 11.06 5.68
C ARG A 217 -12.00 11.28 7.18
N LYS A 218 -13.07 11.34 7.97
CA LYS A 218 -12.95 11.53 9.43
C LYS A 218 -12.18 10.38 10.05
N ASP A 219 -12.43 9.15 9.61
CA ASP A 219 -11.70 7.99 10.09
C ASP A 219 -10.24 7.99 9.61
N ILE A 220 -9.97 8.27 8.33
CA ILE A 220 -8.59 8.30 7.81
C ILE A 220 -7.78 9.45 8.39
N LEU A 221 -8.35 10.65 8.51
CA LEU A 221 -7.70 11.79 9.17
C LEU A 221 -7.50 11.53 10.66
N PHE A 222 -8.45 10.87 11.34
CA PHE A 222 -8.26 10.50 12.74
C PHE A 222 -7.04 9.57 12.90
N LEU A 223 -6.93 8.56 12.02
CA LEU A 223 -5.76 7.67 11.97
C LEU A 223 -4.48 8.46 11.68
N TYR A 224 -4.47 9.30 10.65
CA TYR A 224 -3.29 10.10 10.29
C TYR A 224 -2.88 11.11 11.39
N ASN A 225 -3.85 11.75 12.05
CA ASN A 225 -3.58 12.69 13.13
C ASN A 225 -3.08 11.99 14.41
N SER A 226 -3.51 10.76 14.69
CA SER A 226 -2.93 9.96 15.78
C SER A 226 -1.44 9.68 15.56
N ILE A 227 -1.01 9.54 14.30
CA ILE A 227 0.40 9.42 13.92
C ILE A 227 1.11 10.78 14.18
N SER A 228 0.55 11.88 13.68
CA SER A 228 1.18 13.21 13.77
C SER A 228 1.33 13.74 15.19
N ASN A 229 0.35 13.52 16.06
CA ASN A 229 0.41 13.91 17.48
C ASN A 229 1.43 13.08 18.27
N SER A 230 1.73 11.84 17.85
CA SER A 230 2.80 11.04 18.43
C SER A 230 4.20 11.58 18.11
N TYR A 231 4.36 12.22 16.94
CA TYR A 231 5.62 12.88 16.52
C TYR A 231 5.84 14.25 17.18
N LEU A 232 4.77 14.90 17.68
CA LEU A 232 4.82 16.22 18.31
C LEU A 232 5.03 16.19 19.83
N LYS A 233 5.02 15.01 20.48
CA LYS A 233 5.51 14.87 21.86
C LYS A 233 7.05 14.90 21.90
N LYS A 234 7.59 16.08 21.60
CA LYS A 234 8.93 16.52 22.01
C LYS A 234 8.87 16.79 23.51
N ASP A 235 9.21 15.77 24.27
CA ASP A 235 9.92 15.90 25.54
C ASP A 235 11.30 15.28 25.30
#